data_AF-A0AAV5T006-F1
#
_entry.id   AF-A0AAV5T006-F1
#
_cell.length_a   1.000
_cell.length_b   1.000
_cell.length_c   1.000
_cell.angle_alpha   90.00
_cell.angle_beta   90.00
_cell.angle_gamma   90.00
#
_symmetry.space_group_name_H-M   'P 1'
#
loop_
_entity.id
_entity.type
_entity.pdbx_description
1 polymer ?
#
loop_
_entity_poly.entity_id
_entity_poly.type
_entity_poly.pdbx_seq_one_letter_code
_entity_poly.pdbx_strand_id
1 'polypeptide(L)'
;FWWNAVEESLGTQPIVDSAPLFVFSPIYPPLGIDPFALLKSCTDAERKMEGEIVNHFKRLHKRFLQCDRVQLRLRTSFIFARYEVLACSLCNANIFSTTQLVMHVCSDRHIRAMEGAVCVDAFDFWSDDVWSVVFVYKNRYKPESEESIEVEESGSAYDRRDDGSVWIV
;
A
#
# COMPACT_ATOMS: atom_id res chain seq x y z
N PHE A 1 44.48 -22.48 -43.92
CA PHE A 1 44.17 -23.41 -42.83
C PHE A 1 44.70 -22.84 -41.52
N TRP A 2 43.94 -21.96 -40.89
CA TRP A 2 44.21 -21.41 -39.55
C TRP A 2 42.91 -21.55 -38.78
N TRP A 3 42.82 -22.54 -37.91
CA TRP A 3 41.80 -22.64 -36.87
C TRP A 3 42.56 -22.69 -35.55
N ASN A 4 42.53 -21.58 -34.81
CA ASN A 4 42.98 -21.53 -33.43
C ASN A 4 41.84 -22.06 -32.55
N ALA A 5 42.19 -23.04 -31.73
CA ALA A 5 41.38 -23.55 -30.64
C ALA A 5 41.11 -22.44 -29.62
N VAL A 6 39.83 -22.29 -29.26
CA VAL A 6 39.42 -21.64 -28.01
C VAL A 6 38.67 -22.73 -27.25
N GLU A 7 39.39 -23.42 -26.38
CA GLU A 7 38.82 -24.29 -25.36
C GLU A 7 39.01 -23.65 -23.98
N GLU A 8 37.97 -23.80 -23.18
CA GLU A 8 37.98 -23.87 -21.72
C GLU A 8 38.24 -22.60 -20.90
N SER A 9 37.13 -21.93 -20.57
CA SER A 9 36.92 -21.41 -19.21
C SER A 9 35.43 -21.48 -18.85
N LEU A 10 34.94 -22.68 -18.54
CA LEU A 10 33.67 -22.84 -17.82
C LEU A 10 33.97 -22.56 -16.33
N GLY A 11 34.00 -21.27 -16.00
CA GLY A 11 33.97 -20.83 -14.61
C GLY A 11 32.69 -21.33 -13.95
N THR A 12 32.83 -22.20 -12.95
CA THR A 12 31.75 -22.65 -12.08
C THR A 12 31.14 -21.43 -11.39
N GLN A 13 30.03 -20.92 -11.91
CA GLN A 13 29.32 -19.84 -11.23
C GLN A 13 28.76 -20.40 -9.90
N PRO A 14 28.91 -19.66 -8.79
CA PRO A 14 28.30 -20.06 -7.53
C PRO A 14 26.79 -20.15 -7.75
N ILE A 15 26.22 -21.27 -7.33
CA ILE A 15 24.77 -21.47 -7.25
C ILE A 15 24.28 -20.44 -6.24
N VAL A 16 23.89 -19.26 -6.74
CA VAL A 16 23.15 -18.27 -5.96
C VAL A 16 21.84 -18.95 -5.61
N ASP A 17 21.72 -19.36 -4.35
CA ASP A 17 20.48 -19.85 -3.76
C ASP A 17 19.38 -18.87 -4.14
N SER A 18 18.59 -19.26 -5.13
CA SER A 18 17.53 -18.44 -5.67
C SER A 18 16.51 -18.29 -4.56
N ALA A 19 16.48 -17.09 -3.98
CA ALA A 19 15.54 -16.75 -2.92
C ALA A 19 14.14 -17.23 -3.33
N PRO A 20 13.42 -17.94 -2.45
CA PRO A 20 12.12 -18.50 -2.80
C PRO A 20 11.23 -17.39 -3.34
N LEU A 21 10.78 -17.55 -4.58
CA LEU A 21 9.80 -16.67 -5.20
C LEU A 21 8.54 -16.73 -4.34
N PHE A 22 8.33 -15.71 -3.52
CA PHE A 22 7.12 -15.60 -2.73
C PHE A 22 5.94 -15.48 -3.70
N VAL A 23 5.17 -16.56 -3.81
CA VAL A 23 3.94 -16.58 -4.60
C VAL A 23 2.87 -15.88 -3.78
N PHE A 24 2.55 -14.65 -4.15
CA PHE A 24 1.48 -13.90 -3.50
C PHE A 24 0.12 -14.31 -4.06
N SER A 25 -0.81 -14.72 -3.19
CA SER A 25 -2.17 -15.06 -3.61
C SER A 25 -2.91 -13.83 -4.14
N PRO A 26 -3.47 -13.85 -5.35
CA PRO A 26 -4.26 -12.72 -5.86
C PRO A 26 -5.47 -12.41 -4.95
N ILE A 27 -5.85 -11.14 -4.84
CA ILE A 27 -7.01 -10.68 -4.04
C ILE A 27 -8.19 -10.45 -4.98
N TYR A 28 -9.27 -11.22 -4.83
CA TYR A 28 -10.46 -11.11 -5.67
C TYR A 28 -11.59 -10.34 -4.97
N PRO A 29 -12.32 -9.48 -5.69
CA PRO A 29 -13.58 -8.95 -5.16
C PRO A 29 -14.56 -10.11 -4.93
N PRO A 30 -15.43 -10.01 -3.90
CA PRO A 30 -16.52 -10.96 -3.72
C PRO A 30 -17.42 -11.04 -4.95
N LEU A 31 -18.15 -12.16 -5.10
CA LEU A 31 -19.01 -12.38 -6.25
C LEU A 31 -20.09 -11.28 -6.34
N GLY A 32 -20.24 -10.69 -7.52
CA GLY A 32 -21.20 -9.61 -7.77
C GLY A 32 -20.74 -8.22 -7.36
N ILE A 33 -19.56 -8.08 -6.74
CA ILE A 33 -19.02 -6.78 -6.34
C ILE A 33 -18.15 -6.20 -7.45
N ASP A 34 -18.50 -5.00 -7.91
CA ASP A 34 -17.68 -4.22 -8.83
C ASP A 34 -16.62 -3.43 -8.04
N PRO A 35 -15.32 -3.80 -8.12
CA PRO A 35 -14.27 -3.09 -7.38
C PRO A 35 -14.08 -1.65 -7.86
N PHE A 36 -14.64 -1.27 -9.01
CA PHE A 36 -14.53 0.07 -9.57
C PHE A 36 -15.78 0.92 -9.34
N ALA A 37 -16.75 0.44 -8.57
CA ALA A 37 -17.98 1.19 -8.31
C ALA A 37 -17.72 2.55 -7.62
N LEU A 38 -16.60 2.70 -6.91
CA LEU A 38 -16.19 3.98 -6.32
C LEU A 38 -15.84 5.06 -7.35
N LEU A 39 -15.61 4.72 -8.63
CA LEU A 39 -15.29 5.67 -9.70
C LEU A 39 -16.53 6.30 -10.35
N LYS A 40 -17.72 5.83 -9.99
CA LYS A 40 -19.01 6.25 -10.55
C LYS A 40 -20.02 6.56 -9.44
N SER A 41 -21.14 7.19 -9.80
CA SER A 41 -22.21 7.43 -8.84
C SER A 41 -22.84 6.11 -8.40
N CYS A 42 -23.03 5.94 -7.09
CA CYS A 42 -23.61 4.74 -6.51
C CYS A 42 -25.13 4.90 -6.29
N THR A 43 -25.83 5.48 -7.27
CA THR A 43 -27.27 5.77 -7.20
C THR A 43 -28.09 4.52 -6.94
N ASP A 44 -27.69 3.42 -7.57
CA ASP A 44 -28.39 2.13 -7.58
C ASP A 44 -27.76 1.08 -6.64
N ALA A 45 -26.82 1.50 -5.77
CA ALA A 45 -26.22 0.58 -4.82
C ALA A 45 -27.23 0.14 -3.75
N GLU A 46 -27.31 -1.18 -3.50
CA GLU A 46 -28.18 -1.76 -2.46
C GLU A 46 -27.76 -1.29 -1.06
N ARG A 47 -26.45 -1.26 -0.79
CA ARG A 47 -25.89 -0.72 0.46
C ARG A 47 -25.21 0.62 0.19
N LYS A 48 -25.76 1.67 0.81
CA LYS A 48 -25.19 3.02 0.81
C LYS A 48 -24.50 3.31 2.13
N MET A 49 -23.38 4.01 2.07
CA MET A 49 -22.67 4.41 3.28
C MET A 49 -23.41 5.61 3.89
N GLU A 50 -23.87 5.47 5.13
CA GLU A 50 -24.49 6.57 5.86
C GLU A 50 -23.46 7.29 6.76
N GLY A 51 -23.67 8.58 7.03
CA GLY A 51 -22.87 9.34 8.00
C GLY A 51 -21.55 9.91 7.47
N GLU A 52 -20.52 9.92 8.32
CA GLU A 52 -19.24 10.61 8.11
C GLU A 52 -18.32 9.90 7.09
N ILE A 53 -18.74 9.77 5.84
CA ILE A 53 -17.98 9.15 4.73
C ILE A 53 -16.55 9.68 4.66
N VAL A 54 -16.36 10.99 4.86
CA VAL A 54 -15.04 11.63 4.91
C VAL A 54 -14.08 10.90 5.86
N ASN A 55 -14.56 10.50 7.05
CA ASN A 55 -13.74 9.82 8.04
C ASN A 55 -13.41 8.38 7.62
N HIS A 56 -14.32 7.69 6.92
CA HIS A 56 -14.04 6.38 6.33
C HIS A 56 -12.90 6.46 5.29
N PHE A 57 -12.97 7.40 4.35
CA PHE A 57 -11.93 7.58 3.34
C PHE A 57 -10.61 8.10 3.92
N LYS A 58 -10.63 8.96 4.94
CA LYS A 58 -9.41 9.36 5.66
C LYS A 58 -8.73 8.18 6.33
N ARG A 59 -9.50 7.26 6.95
CA ARG A 59 -8.94 6.01 7.51
C ARG A 59 -8.34 5.13 6.43
N LEU A 60 -9.03 4.95 5.31
CA LEU A 60 -8.52 4.20 4.16
C LEU A 60 -7.21 4.81 3.64
N HIS A 61 -7.16 6.13 3.44
CA HIS A 61 -5.96 6.83 2.98
C HIS A 61 -4.79 6.63 3.95
N LYS A 62 -5.02 6.81 5.26
CA LYS A 62 -3.98 6.61 6.28
C LYS A 62 -3.43 5.18 6.26
N ARG A 63 -4.30 4.18 6.14
CA ARG A 63 -3.89 2.76 5.99
C ARG A 63 -3.08 2.58 4.72
N PHE A 64 -3.55 3.08 3.58
CA PHE A 64 -2.85 2.99 2.30
C PHE A 64 -1.44 3.60 2.36
N LEU A 65 -1.25 4.74 3.03
CA LEU A 65 0.08 5.34 3.20
C LEU A 65 1.06 4.44 3.97
N GLN A 66 0.54 3.56 4.83
CA GLN A 66 1.30 2.62 5.64
C GLN A 66 1.42 1.23 4.99
N CYS A 67 0.82 0.99 3.82
CA CYS A 67 0.81 -0.30 3.13
C CYS A 67 2.11 -0.57 2.36
N ASP A 68 2.43 -1.85 2.12
CA ASP A 68 3.37 -2.20 1.06
C ASP A 68 2.66 -2.06 -0.30
N ARG A 69 2.93 -0.93 -0.98
CA ARG A 69 2.29 -0.57 -2.25
C ARG A 69 2.70 -1.51 -3.39
N VAL A 70 3.89 -2.12 -3.33
CA VAL A 70 4.36 -3.06 -4.35
C VAL A 70 3.55 -4.35 -4.25
N GLN A 71 3.41 -4.87 -3.02
CA GLN A 71 2.58 -6.04 -2.75
C GLN A 71 1.13 -5.83 -3.17
N LEU A 72 0.55 -4.71 -2.77
CA LEU A 72 -0.82 -4.37 -3.14
C LEU A 72 -0.98 -4.37 -4.66
N ARG A 73 -0.09 -3.68 -5.39
CA ARG A 73 -0.12 -3.63 -6.86
C ARG A 73 -0.01 -5.02 -7.49
N LEU A 74 0.90 -5.87 -7.01
CA LEU A 74 1.08 -7.23 -7.55
C LEU A 74 -0.18 -8.08 -7.33
N ARG A 75 -0.72 -8.09 -6.11
CA ARG A 75 -1.87 -8.93 -5.74
C ARG A 75 -3.19 -8.50 -6.37
N THR A 76 -3.29 -7.26 -6.84
CA THR A 76 -4.47 -6.70 -7.51
C THR A 76 -4.24 -6.46 -9.00
N SER A 77 -3.06 -6.80 -9.54
CA SER A 77 -2.69 -6.57 -10.94
C SER A 77 -3.69 -7.18 -11.92
N PHE A 78 -4.18 -8.38 -11.64
CA PHE A 78 -5.16 -9.06 -12.48
C PHE A 78 -6.52 -8.34 -12.54
N ILE A 79 -6.90 -7.58 -11.50
CA ILE A 79 -8.13 -6.78 -11.48
C ILE A 79 -8.01 -5.70 -12.56
N PHE A 80 -6.85 -5.08 -12.68
CA PHE A 80 -6.56 -4.04 -13.67
C PHE A 80 -6.18 -4.59 -15.04
N ALA A 81 -5.65 -5.81 -15.14
CA ALA A 81 -5.22 -6.41 -16.41
C ALA A 81 -6.37 -6.55 -17.43
N ARG A 82 -7.63 -6.50 -16.97
CA ARG A 82 -8.81 -6.57 -17.83
C ARG A 82 -9.25 -5.21 -18.39
N TYR A 83 -8.62 -4.13 -17.97
CA TYR A 83 -9.01 -2.76 -18.30
C TYR A 83 -7.81 -1.97 -18.80
N GLU A 84 -7.89 -1.44 -20.02
CA GLU A 84 -6.81 -0.59 -20.56
C GLU A 84 -6.75 0.75 -19.81
N VAL A 85 -7.91 1.36 -19.54
CA VAL A 85 -8.05 2.62 -18.82
C VAL A 85 -9.37 2.63 -18.07
N LEU A 86 -9.35 3.02 -16.79
CA LEU A 86 -10.56 3.24 -16.00
C LEU A 86 -10.82 4.74 -15.86
N ALA A 87 -11.96 5.21 -16.33
CA ALA A 87 -12.34 6.61 -16.20
C ALA A 87 -13.21 6.81 -14.94
N CYS A 88 -12.86 7.82 -14.14
CA CYS A 88 -13.72 8.33 -13.08
C CYS A 88 -14.76 9.28 -13.67
N SER A 89 -16.04 8.92 -13.64
CA SER A 89 -17.11 9.78 -14.16
C SER A 89 -17.35 11.01 -13.28
N LEU A 90 -16.99 10.94 -12.00
CA LEU A 90 -17.17 12.03 -11.02
C LEU A 90 -16.08 13.11 -11.16
N CYS A 91 -14.85 12.69 -11.46
CA CYS A 91 -13.69 13.59 -11.50
C CYS A 91 -13.13 13.83 -12.92
N ASN A 92 -13.63 13.13 -13.94
CA ASN A 92 -13.07 13.11 -15.29
C ASN A 92 -11.55 12.82 -15.28
N ALA A 93 -11.16 11.75 -14.59
CA ALA A 93 -9.76 11.35 -14.41
C ALA A 93 -9.55 9.91 -14.85
N ASN A 94 -8.40 9.62 -15.48
CA ASN A 94 -8.02 8.27 -15.90
C ASN A 94 -7.16 7.58 -14.84
N ILE A 95 -7.50 6.33 -14.55
CA ILE A 95 -6.89 5.51 -13.51
C ILE A 95 -6.31 4.26 -14.17
N PHE A 96 -5.02 4.03 -13.95
CA PHE A 96 -4.25 2.97 -14.62
C PHE A 96 -3.72 1.92 -13.64
N SER A 97 -3.89 2.11 -12.34
CA SER A 97 -3.36 1.18 -11.33
C SER A 97 -4.12 1.27 -10.02
N THR A 98 -3.96 0.23 -9.19
CA THR A 98 -4.50 0.18 -7.82
C THR A 98 -4.04 1.35 -6.97
N THR A 99 -2.75 1.70 -7.06
CA THR A 99 -2.19 2.84 -6.32
C THR A 99 -2.88 4.14 -6.71
N GLN A 100 -3.06 4.37 -8.02
CA GLN A 100 -3.76 5.56 -8.50
C GLN A 100 -5.23 5.55 -8.09
N LEU A 101 -5.90 4.41 -8.16
CA LEU A 101 -7.29 4.26 -7.74
C LEU A 101 -7.47 4.66 -6.28
N VAL A 102 -6.70 4.05 -5.36
CA VAL A 102 -6.85 4.31 -3.92
C VAL A 102 -6.52 5.77 -3.58
N MET A 103 -5.44 6.32 -4.14
CA MET A 103 -5.09 7.74 -3.96
C MET A 103 -6.18 8.67 -4.51
N HIS A 104 -6.75 8.32 -5.66
CA HIS A 104 -7.80 9.10 -6.31
C HIS A 104 -9.08 9.12 -5.48
N VAL A 105 -9.60 7.94 -5.10
CA VAL A 105 -10.88 7.84 -4.38
C VAL A 105 -10.79 8.43 -2.97
N CYS A 106 -9.59 8.47 -2.39
CA CYS A 106 -9.32 9.12 -1.10
C CYS A 106 -9.10 10.64 -1.18
N SER A 107 -9.10 11.24 -2.37
CA SER A 107 -8.88 12.69 -2.51
C SER A 107 -10.10 13.49 -2.08
N ASP A 108 -9.89 14.68 -1.49
CA ASP A 108 -10.99 15.57 -1.09
C ASP A 108 -11.89 15.96 -2.26
N ARG A 109 -11.34 16.00 -3.48
CA ARG A 109 -12.10 16.27 -4.70
C ARG A 109 -13.08 15.13 -4.98
N HIS A 110 -12.62 13.89 -4.94
CA HIS A 110 -13.45 12.72 -5.19
C HIS A 110 -14.49 12.52 -4.10
N ILE A 111 -14.09 12.65 -2.83
CA ILE A 111 -15.00 12.53 -1.67
C ILE A 111 -16.15 13.54 -1.76
N ARG A 112 -15.87 14.78 -2.15
CA ARG A 112 -16.93 15.78 -2.37
C ARG A 112 -17.82 15.43 -3.54
N ALA A 113 -17.25 14.95 -4.65
CA ALA A 113 -18.01 14.59 -5.85
C ALA A 113 -18.93 13.37 -5.67
N MET A 114 -18.70 12.55 -4.65
CA MET A 114 -19.61 11.45 -4.31
C MET A 114 -20.91 11.92 -3.65
N GLU A 115 -20.98 13.16 -3.13
CA GLU A 115 -22.20 13.75 -2.52
C GLU A 115 -22.88 12.85 -1.46
N GLY A 116 -22.09 12.06 -0.73
CA GLY A 116 -22.62 11.13 0.26
C GLY A 116 -23.12 9.79 -0.29
N ALA A 117 -23.09 9.57 -1.61
CA ALA A 117 -23.48 8.31 -2.24
C ALA A 117 -22.25 7.43 -2.51
N VAL A 118 -22.04 6.42 -1.66
CA VAL A 118 -20.94 5.46 -1.78
C VAL A 118 -21.48 4.03 -1.73
N CYS A 119 -21.06 3.21 -2.69
CA CYS A 119 -21.30 1.77 -2.65
C CYS A 119 -20.44 1.16 -1.55
N VAL A 120 -21.11 0.69 -0.49
CA VAL A 120 -20.43 0.17 0.70
C VAL A 120 -19.63 -1.08 0.33
N ASP A 121 -20.16 -1.96 -0.52
CA ASP A 121 -19.47 -3.20 -0.88
C ASP A 121 -18.12 -2.95 -1.56
N ALA A 122 -18.06 -1.98 -2.48
CA ALA A 122 -16.81 -1.61 -3.12
C ALA A 122 -15.86 -0.94 -2.12
N PHE A 123 -16.36 -0.14 -1.18
CA PHE A 123 -15.54 0.44 -0.12
C PHE A 123 -14.95 -0.66 0.80
N ASP A 124 -15.77 -1.60 1.26
CA ASP A 124 -15.38 -2.69 2.16
C ASP A 124 -14.29 -3.54 1.52
N PHE A 125 -14.43 -3.87 0.23
CA PHE A 125 -13.39 -4.56 -0.53
C PHE A 125 -12.03 -3.84 -0.46
N TRP A 126 -11.99 -2.52 -0.69
CA TRP A 126 -10.74 -1.75 -0.62
C TRP A 126 -10.26 -1.49 0.81
N SER A 127 -11.16 -1.44 1.80
CA SER A 127 -10.85 -1.17 3.19
C SER A 127 -10.32 -2.39 3.95
N ASP A 128 -10.97 -3.53 3.77
CA ASP A 128 -10.85 -4.68 4.66
C ASP A 128 -10.10 -5.84 3.99
N ASP A 129 -10.48 -6.20 2.76
CA ASP A 129 -9.86 -7.32 2.04
C ASP A 129 -8.44 -6.97 1.58
N VAL A 130 -8.25 -5.75 1.08
CA VAL A 130 -6.94 -5.26 0.67
C VAL A 130 -6.00 -5.05 1.85
N TRP A 131 -6.51 -4.69 3.03
CA TRP A 131 -5.68 -4.36 4.18
C TRP A 131 -5.32 -5.56 5.07
N SER A 132 -6.26 -6.50 5.27
CA SER A 132 -6.01 -7.74 6.04
C SER A 132 -4.79 -8.50 5.54
N VAL A 133 -4.57 -8.42 4.24
CA VAL A 133 -3.48 -9.04 3.51
C VAL A 133 -2.12 -8.36 3.73
N VAL A 134 -2.10 -7.04 3.88
CA VAL A 134 -0.85 -6.27 3.99
C VAL A 134 -0.29 -6.31 5.42
N PHE A 135 -1.17 -6.40 6.43
CA PHE A 135 -0.75 -6.42 7.84
C PHE A 135 0.03 -7.68 8.22
N VAL A 136 -0.30 -8.83 7.60
CA VAL A 136 0.41 -10.10 7.85
C VAL A 136 1.89 -10.02 7.48
N TYR A 137 2.28 -9.17 6.52
CA TYR A 137 3.66 -9.08 6.06
C TYR A 137 4.56 -8.28 7.01
N LYS A 138 4.07 -7.14 7.53
CA LYS A 138 4.85 -6.32 8.48
C LYS A 138 5.19 -7.03 9.78
N ASN A 139 4.31 -7.91 10.26
CA ASN A 139 4.57 -8.69 11.47
C ASN A 139 5.47 -9.91 11.23
N ARG A 140 5.55 -10.43 10.00
CA ARG A 140 6.43 -11.57 9.66
C ARG A 140 7.86 -11.18 9.33
N TYR A 141 8.10 -9.91 9.05
CA TYR A 141 9.41 -9.41 8.63
C TYR A 141 9.91 -8.28 9.55
N LYS A 142 9.66 -8.39 10.86
CA LYS A 142 10.51 -7.74 11.84
C LYS A 142 11.75 -8.63 11.96
N PRO A 143 12.89 -8.32 11.32
CA PRO A 143 14.07 -9.15 11.47
C PRO A 143 14.43 -9.18 12.95
N GLU A 144 14.68 -10.37 13.51
CA GLU A 144 15.10 -10.56 14.90
C GLU A 144 16.46 -9.89 15.21
N SER A 145 17.11 -9.27 14.22
CA SER A 145 18.38 -8.56 14.37
C SER A 145 18.25 -7.10 14.84
N GLU A 146 17.05 -6.62 15.20
CA GLU A 146 16.91 -5.41 16.06
C GLU A 146 16.93 -5.82 17.55
N GLU A 147 17.80 -6.76 17.92
CA GLU A 147 18.22 -6.94 19.29
C GLU A 147 19.09 -5.72 19.67
N SER A 148 18.43 -4.82 20.38
CA SER A 148 18.92 -3.75 21.24
C SER A 148 20.44 -3.58 21.28
N ILE A 149 20.97 -2.62 20.52
CA ILE A 149 22.13 -1.88 21.02
C ILE A 149 21.57 -0.98 22.11
N GLU A 150 21.60 -1.47 23.35
CA GLU A 150 21.49 -0.61 24.53
C GLU A 150 22.67 0.35 24.47
N VAL A 151 22.45 1.53 23.92
CA VAL A 151 23.35 2.65 24.14
C VAL A 151 23.12 3.04 25.60
N GLU A 152 24.00 2.57 26.49
CA GLU A 152 24.11 3.09 27.84
C GLU A 152 24.31 4.61 27.72
N GLU A 153 23.23 5.37 27.90
CA GLU A 153 23.30 6.81 28.15
C GLU A 153 24.04 7.00 29.47
N SER A 154 25.36 7.17 29.39
CA SER A 154 26.17 7.67 30.49
C SER A 154 25.61 9.03 30.90
N GLY A 155 24.87 9.03 32.02
CA GLY A 155 24.24 10.21 32.58
C GLY A 155 25.24 11.35 32.77
N SER A 156 25.06 12.41 31.99
CA SER A 156 25.60 13.71 32.33
C SER A 156 24.60 14.37 33.28
N ALA A 157 24.93 14.35 34.57
CA ALA A 157 24.23 15.09 35.61
C ALA A 157 24.38 16.60 35.33
N TYR A 158 23.31 17.24 34.85
CA TYR A 158 23.18 18.69 34.95
C TYR A 158 22.38 19.02 36.21
N ASP A 159 23.09 19.60 37.17
CA ASP A 159 22.54 20.17 38.39
C ASP A 159 21.75 21.44 38.02
N ARG A 160 20.44 21.42 38.28
CA ARG A 160 19.56 22.58 38.13
C ARG A 160 19.73 23.45 39.38
N ARG A 161 20.20 24.68 39.22
CA ARG A 161 20.08 25.72 40.26
C ARG A 161 18.88 26.62 39.98
N ASP A 162 18.22 27.04 41.06
CA ASP A 162 16.96 27.79 41.11
C ASP A 162 17.06 29.29 40.77
N ASP A 163 18.00 29.73 39.92
CA ASP A 163 18.22 31.17 39.65
C ASP A 163 18.02 31.61 38.19
N GLY A 164 17.51 30.73 37.32
CA GLY A 164 16.82 31.13 36.09
C GLY A 164 17.68 31.86 35.04
N SER A 165 19.00 31.69 35.03
CA SER A 165 19.89 32.35 34.07
C SER A 165 20.58 31.34 33.14
N VAL A 166 20.33 31.43 31.83
CA VAL A 166 20.98 30.62 30.79
C VAL A 166 22.00 31.48 30.05
N TRP A 167 23.24 31.02 29.96
CA TRP A 167 24.22 31.57 29.02
C TRP A 167 24.62 30.49 28.01
N ILE A 168 24.53 30.85 26.73
CA ILE A 168 24.96 30.03 25.60
C ILE A 168 26.44 30.37 25.34
N VAL A 169 27.27 29.34 25.22
CA VAL A 169 28.59 29.46 24.57
C VAL A 169 28.41 29.23 23.08
#